data_AF-L1LG69-F1
#
_entry.id   AF-L1LG69-F1
#
_cell.length_a   1.000
_cell.length_b   1.000
_cell.length_c   1.000
_cell.angle_alpha   90.00
_cell.angle_beta   90.00
_cell.angle_gamma   90.00
#
_symmetry.space_group_name_H-M   'P 1'
#
loop_
_entity.id
_entity.type
_entity.pdbx_description
1 polymer ?
#
loop_
_entity_poly.entity_id
_entity_poly.type
_entity_poly.pdbx_seq_one_letter_code
_entity_poly.pdbx_strand_id
1 'polypeptide(L)'
;MTGKGVTIQIGYYPGSGGQVKKDDKGYYYDSGNKVNTPEKGGKIGKINKGKRRVVVPVINVPVVKQVSAYTHGTDSGTYYRHYIPGSGSVSGFKNGGKWQRGLPSLKSVSGSVIRVYCDNSDQKPIAIAQQATTTYWFRRNTSDENAWTAVATAPNQASSALSTPSVDLDLSKMDGKYNFGGTEIKMAVLLSHIGDGYYRYLYSLRGAPFKATEIKHGQGTTLSGIDTSTNPLLSVSAYYLGDSPNLDKLLLELRSQGGKNYNYFYRDKKDAPTWSPYLGSGGKTGKQLVGSSLKTELDKLKKTQFPDPPPDILQQILDFLNSTSGKITEGVTGGLTTAGTLGYGGYKLFISLATRL
;
A
#
# COMPACT_ATOMS: atom_id res chain seq x y z
N MET A 1 32.58 9.11 -27.08
CA MET A 1 32.09 7.84 -26.49
C MET A 1 30.70 7.55 -27.03
N THR A 2 30.52 6.51 -27.84
CA THR A 2 29.20 6.04 -28.31
C THR A 2 28.54 5.21 -27.21
N GLY A 3 27.94 5.89 -26.24
CA GLY A 3 27.23 5.26 -25.13
C GLY A 3 26.06 4.42 -25.65
N LYS A 4 25.94 3.17 -25.17
CA LYS A 4 24.79 2.29 -25.47
C LYS A 4 23.52 2.99 -24.99
N GLY A 5 22.62 3.35 -25.91
CA GLY A 5 21.42 4.12 -25.60
C GLY A 5 20.50 3.44 -24.58
N VAL A 6 19.83 4.26 -23.78
CA VAL A 6 18.71 3.84 -22.91
C VAL A 6 17.47 3.64 -23.79
N THR A 7 16.61 2.67 -23.49
CA THR A 7 15.34 2.43 -24.21
C THR A 7 14.19 2.45 -23.22
N ILE A 8 13.19 3.30 -23.39
CA ILE A 8 11.98 3.28 -22.58
C ILE A 8 10.98 2.28 -23.16
N GLN A 9 10.25 1.55 -22.32
CA GLN A 9 9.14 0.71 -22.78
C GLN A 9 7.82 1.25 -22.21
N ILE A 10 6.81 1.29 -23.08
CA ILE A 10 5.47 1.74 -22.76
C ILE A 10 4.60 0.49 -22.53
N GLY A 11 3.97 0.38 -21.36
CA GLY A 11 2.88 -0.58 -21.11
C GLY A 11 3.20 -1.99 -20.58
N TYR A 12 4.34 -2.27 -19.94
CA TYR A 12 4.63 -3.63 -19.42
C TYR A 12 4.14 -3.86 -17.97
N TYR A 13 3.44 -4.98 -17.73
CA TYR A 13 3.10 -5.54 -16.40
C TYR A 13 3.83 -6.89 -16.22
N PRO A 14 4.83 -7.03 -15.32
CA PRO A 14 5.47 -8.31 -15.05
C PRO A 14 4.63 -9.11 -14.04
N GLY A 15 3.74 -9.98 -14.53
CA GLY A 15 2.89 -10.81 -13.67
C GLY A 15 3.03 -12.33 -13.87
N SER A 16 3.44 -12.83 -15.04
CA SER A 16 3.57 -14.28 -15.23
C SER A 16 4.52 -14.60 -16.39
N GLY A 17 5.45 -15.52 -16.17
CA GLY A 17 6.60 -15.82 -17.03
C GLY A 17 6.29 -16.60 -18.32
N GLY A 18 5.19 -16.29 -19.01
CA GLY A 18 4.90 -16.82 -20.35
C GLY A 18 5.16 -15.79 -21.43
N GLN A 19 5.84 -16.17 -22.51
CA GLN A 19 5.85 -15.35 -23.74
C GLN A 19 4.45 -15.43 -24.39
N VAL A 20 3.79 -14.28 -24.55
CA VAL A 20 2.55 -14.17 -25.31
C VAL A 20 2.88 -14.34 -26.79
N LYS A 21 2.18 -15.26 -27.47
CA LYS A 21 2.27 -15.52 -28.91
C LYS A 21 1.02 -14.98 -29.61
N LYS A 22 1.15 -14.60 -30.88
CA LYS A 22 0.06 -14.09 -31.73
C LYS A 22 -0.08 -14.99 -32.97
N ASP A 23 -1.30 -15.34 -33.32
CA ASP A 23 -1.63 -15.94 -34.62
C ASP A 23 -2.93 -15.33 -35.18
N ASP A 24 -3.46 -15.92 -36.23
CA ASP A 24 -4.65 -15.47 -36.95
C ASP A 24 -5.94 -15.48 -36.11
N LYS A 25 -5.92 -16.12 -34.92
CA LYS A 25 -7.08 -16.22 -34.01
C LYS A 25 -6.85 -15.49 -32.68
N GLY A 26 -5.81 -14.67 -32.58
CA GLY A 26 -5.56 -13.78 -31.44
C GLY A 26 -4.30 -14.11 -30.64
N TYR A 27 -4.30 -13.74 -29.36
CA TYR A 27 -3.16 -13.89 -28.46
C TYR A 27 -3.32 -15.10 -27.54
N TYR A 28 -2.25 -15.86 -27.32
CA TYR A 28 -2.23 -17.05 -26.47
C TYR A 28 -0.90 -17.23 -25.72
N TYR A 29 -0.88 -18.09 -24.70
CA TYR A 29 0.34 -18.54 -24.03
C TYR A 29 0.38 -20.07 -23.98
N ASP A 30 1.57 -20.66 -24.09
CA ASP A 30 1.78 -22.08 -23.86
C ASP A 30 1.97 -22.31 -22.35
N SER A 31 0.92 -22.74 -21.65
CA SER A 31 1.10 -23.20 -20.27
C SER A 31 1.70 -24.60 -20.28
N GLY A 32 3.01 -24.71 -20.05
CA GLY A 32 3.72 -25.99 -19.95
C GLY A 32 3.30 -26.86 -18.76
N ASN A 33 2.41 -26.38 -17.87
CA ASN A 33 2.01 -27.08 -16.65
C ASN A 33 0.50 -27.38 -16.62
N LYS A 34 0.17 -28.53 -16.01
CA LYS A 34 -1.20 -28.97 -15.72
C LYS A 34 -1.93 -27.92 -14.88
N VAL A 35 -3.03 -27.41 -15.39
CA VAL A 35 -3.99 -26.62 -14.61
C VAL A 35 -4.94 -27.62 -13.93
N ASN A 36 -4.84 -27.76 -12.61
CA ASN A 36 -5.86 -28.47 -11.83
C ASN A 36 -7.02 -27.49 -11.58
N THR A 37 -8.16 -27.70 -12.24
CA THR A 37 -9.42 -27.05 -11.87
C THR A 37 -10.11 -27.91 -10.80
N PRO A 38 -10.56 -27.33 -9.68
CA PRO A 38 -11.36 -28.08 -8.71
C PRO A 38 -12.79 -28.22 -9.28
N GLU A 39 -13.14 -29.41 -9.75
CA GLU A 39 -14.55 -29.77 -9.94
C GLU A 39 -15.15 -30.17 -8.60
N LYS A 40 -16.33 -29.59 -8.30
CA LYS A 40 -17.18 -30.01 -7.20
C LYS A 40 -17.67 -31.44 -7.47
N GLY A 41 -17.06 -32.41 -6.80
CA GLY A 41 -17.63 -33.73 -6.55
C GLY A 41 -17.50 -34.75 -7.69
N GLY A 42 -16.60 -35.72 -7.50
CA GLY A 42 -16.75 -37.07 -8.06
C GLY A 42 -15.95 -37.39 -9.33
N LYS A 43 -14.94 -38.25 -9.15
CA LYS A 43 -14.16 -39.02 -10.16
C LYS A 43 -13.18 -38.23 -11.04
N ILE A 44 -11.88 -38.49 -10.80
CA ILE A 44 -10.78 -38.02 -11.66
C ILE A 44 -10.79 -38.83 -12.96
N GLY A 45 -11.42 -38.29 -14.01
CA GLY A 45 -11.23 -38.76 -15.38
C GLY A 45 -9.81 -38.40 -15.86
N LYS A 46 -9.09 -39.36 -16.46
CA LYS A 46 -7.81 -39.09 -17.14
C LYS A 46 -8.08 -38.18 -18.35
N ILE A 47 -7.78 -36.89 -18.23
CA ILE A 47 -7.85 -35.96 -19.36
C ILE A 47 -6.64 -36.19 -20.28
N ASN A 48 -6.91 -36.42 -21.56
CA ASN A 48 -5.90 -36.58 -22.61
C ASN A 48 -4.94 -35.38 -22.67
N LYS A 49 -3.65 -35.64 -22.97
CA LYS A 49 -2.56 -34.65 -23.13
C LYS A 49 -2.73 -33.77 -24.39
N GLY A 50 -3.90 -33.17 -24.60
CA GLY A 50 -4.11 -32.17 -25.63
C GLY A 50 -3.65 -30.80 -25.16
N LYS A 51 -2.82 -30.11 -25.96
CA LYS A 51 -2.48 -28.69 -25.75
C LYS A 51 -3.80 -27.90 -25.71
N ARG A 52 -4.25 -27.46 -24.53
CA ARG A 52 -5.42 -26.61 -24.41
C ARG A 52 -5.02 -25.18 -24.76
N ARG A 53 -5.59 -24.70 -25.86
CA ARG A 53 -5.45 -23.32 -26.31
C ARG A 53 -6.43 -22.45 -25.53
N VAL A 54 -5.93 -21.62 -24.63
CA VAL A 54 -6.75 -20.62 -23.94
C VAL A 54 -6.74 -19.35 -24.80
N VAL A 55 -7.87 -19.06 -25.45
CA VAL A 55 -8.08 -17.79 -26.13
C VAL A 55 -8.32 -16.75 -25.05
N VAL A 56 -7.37 -15.85 -24.86
CA VAL A 56 -7.49 -14.76 -23.89
C VAL A 56 -8.21 -13.61 -24.59
N PRO A 57 -9.23 -12.96 -23.98
CA PRO A 57 -9.78 -11.72 -24.51
C PRO A 57 -8.63 -10.74 -24.78
N VAL A 58 -8.77 -9.89 -25.81
CA VAL A 58 -7.71 -8.98 -26.27
C VAL A 58 -7.15 -8.16 -25.10
N ILE A 59 -6.06 -8.65 -24.50
CA ILE A 59 -5.26 -7.91 -23.55
C ILE A 59 -4.42 -6.96 -24.41
N ASN A 60 -4.51 -5.66 -24.16
CA ASN A 60 -3.63 -4.67 -24.77
C ASN A 60 -2.18 -5.14 -24.62
N VAL A 61 -1.59 -5.61 -25.72
CA VAL A 61 -0.21 -6.09 -25.70
C VAL A 61 0.67 -4.86 -25.52
N PRO A 62 1.63 -4.90 -24.56
CA PRO A 62 2.57 -3.81 -24.35
C PRO A 62 3.26 -3.47 -25.67
N VAL A 63 3.02 -2.27 -26.21
CA VAL A 63 3.76 -1.82 -27.39
C VAL A 63 5.13 -1.33 -26.93
N VAL A 64 6.17 -2.11 -27.25
CA VAL A 64 7.55 -1.68 -27.03
C VAL A 64 7.91 -0.62 -28.06
N LYS A 65 7.72 0.66 -27.72
CA LYS A 65 8.24 1.75 -28.53
C LYS A 65 9.68 2.04 -28.11
N GLN A 66 10.65 1.75 -28.99
CA GLN A 66 11.97 2.34 -28.84
C GLN A 66 11.85 3.85 -29.01
N VAL A 67 12.26 4.60 -28.00
CA VAL A 67 12.30 6.06 -28.04
C VAL A 67 13.76 6.46 -28.18
N SER A 68 14.08 7.22 -29.23
CA SER A 68 15.41 7.78 -29.46
C SER A 68 15.92 8.49 -28.20
N ALA A 69 17.16 8.18 -27.82
CA ALA A 69 17.82 8.78 -26.67
C ALA A 69 18.87 9.76 -27.17
N TYR A 70 18.81 11.01 -26.69
CA TYR A 70 19.84 12.01 -26.96
C TYR A 70 20.53 12.36 -25.64
N THR A 71 21.87 12.25 -25.64
CA THR A 71 22.70 12.67 -24.52
C THR A 71 22.76 14.19 -24.48
N HIS A 72 22.40 14.78 -23.35
CA HIS A 72 22.57 16.21 -23.10
C HIS A 72 23.49 16.40 -21.89
N GLY A 73 24.54 17.21 -22.07
CA GLY A 73 25.38 17.69 -20.97
C GLY A 73 24.78 18.97 -20.41
N THR A 74 24.67 19.05 -19.08
CA THR A 74 24.34 20.27 -18.35
C THR A 74 25.23 20.36 -17.13
N ASP A 75 25.34 21.55 -16.52
CA ASP A 75 26.08 21.74 -15.26
C ASP A 75 25.55 20.83 -14.14
N SER A 76 24.29 20.38 -14.24
CA SER A 76 23.68 19.43 -13.31
C SER A 76 24.03 17.96 -13.56
N GLY A 77 24.63 17.60 -14.70
CA GLY A 77 24.98 16.22 -15.05
C GLY A 77 24.53 15.80 -16.47
N THR A 78 24.83 14.55 -16.82
CA THR A 78 24.46 13.94 -18.10
C THR A 78 23.09 13.27 -18.00
N TYR A 79 22.17 13.56 -18.93
CA TYR A 79 20.89 12.86 -19.00
C TYR A 79 20.56 12.39 -20.42
N TYR A 80 19.76 11.32 -20.46
CA TYR A 80 19.13 10.81 -21.67
C TYR A 80 17.73 11.38 -21.78
N ARG A 81 17.48 12.10 -22.89
CA ARG A 81 16.16 12.64 -23.20
C ARG A 81 15.37 11.66 -24.07
N HIS A 82 14.15 11.33 -23.65
CA HIS A 82 13.21 10.50 -24.38
C HIS A 82 11.90 11.24 -24.61
N TYR A 83 11.51 11.41 -25.88
CA TYR A 83 10.23 12.01 -26.24
C TYR A 83 9.17 10.94 -26.47
N ILE A 84 8.04 11.03 -25.76
CA ILE A 84 6.96 10.05 -25.92
C ILE A 84 5.87 10.63 -26.83
N PRO A 85 5.77 10.18 -28.10
CA PRO A 85 4.75 10.65 -29.00
C PRO A 85 3.38 10.08 -28.63
N GLY A 86 2.36 10.95 -28.59
CA GLY A 86 0.99 10.62 -28.21
C GLY A 86 0.83 10.37 -26.71
N SER A 87 -0.36 9.91 -26.30
CA SER A 87 -0.68 9.57 -24.91
C SER A 87 -0.36 8.11 -24.59
N GLY A 88 0.30 7.87 -23.45
CA GLY A 88 0.53 6.50 -22.97
C GLY A 88 0.87 6.42 -21.49
N SER A 89 1.36 5.24 -21.08
CA SER A 89 1.91 5.01 -19.75
C SER A 89 3.28 4.33 -19.79
N VAL A 90 4.24 4.84 -19.02
CA VAL A 90 5.57 4.23 -18.90
C VAL A 90 5.67 3.48 -17.59
N SER A 91 5.96 2.18 -17.67
CA SER A 91 6.11 1.33 -16.48
C SER A 91 7.54 0.80 -16.29
N GLY A 92 8.48 1.21 -17.15
CA GLY A 92 9.87 0.82 -17.01
C GLY A 92 10.71 1.21 -18.22
N PHE A 93 12.01 0.96 -18.11
CA PHE A 93 12.98 1.25 -19.16
C PHE A 93 14.16 0.27 -19.07
N LYS A 94 14.95 0.18 -20.13
CA LYS A 94 16.14 -0.65 -20.24
C LYS A 94 17.37 0.23 -20.38
N ASN A 95 18.45 -0.15 -19.71
CA ASN A 95 19.77 0.43 -19.92
C ASN A 95 20.76 -0.70 -20.24
N GLY A 96 21.50 -0.59 -21.35
CA GLY A 96 22.44 -1.64 -21.78
C GLY A 96 21.79 -3.03 -21.92
N GLY A 97 20.53 -3.09 -22.37
CA GLY A 97 19.76 -4.35 -22.48
C GLY A 97 19.17 -4.87 -21.15
N LYS A 98 19.55 -4.30 -20.00
CA LYS A 98 19.05 -4.69 -18.67
C LYS A 98 17.84 -3.85 -18.28
N TRP A 99 16.78 -4.53 -17.87
CA TRP A 99 15.57 -3.90 -17.33
C TRP A 99 15.85 -3.17 -16.02
N GLN A 100 15.43 -1.90 -15.96
CA GLN A 100 15.33 -1.14 -14.73
C GLN A 100 13.90 -1.31 -14.21
N ARG A 101 13.74 -2.11 -13.14
CA ARG A 101 12.42 -2.47 -12.59
C ARG A 101 12.00 -1.50 -11.48
N GLY A 102 10.73 -1.62 -11.09
CA GLY A 102 10.09 -0.96 -9.94
C GLY A 102 9.89 0.55 -10.04
N LEU A 103 10.04 1.12 -11.23
CA LEU A 103 9.52 2.46 -11.49
C LEU A 103 7.97 2.42 -11.41
N PRO A 104 7.33 3.29 -10.61
CA PRO A 104 5.88 3.41 -10.65
C PRO A 104 5.38 3.75 -12.06
N SER A 105 4.23 3.19 -12.45
CA SER A 105 3.65 3.49 -13.76
C SER A 105 3.34 4.98 -13.87
N LEU A 106 4.05 5.65 -14.77
CA LEU A 106 3.83 7.04 -15.16
C LEU A 106 2.62 7.06 -16.08
N LYS A 107 1.47 7.51 -15.59
CA LYS A 107 0.24 7.62 -16.38
C LYS A 107 0.22 8.96 -17.12
N SER A 108 -0.54 8.99 -18.22
CA SER A 108 -0.82 10.22 -18.97
C SER A 108 0.44 10.96 -19.43
N VAL A 109 1.49 10.22 -19.81
CA VAL A 109 2.65 10.79 -20.53
C VAL A 109 2.19 11.07 -21.95
N SER A 110 1.53 12.22 -22.16
CA SER A 110 1.13 12.70 -23.48
C SER A 110 2.04 13.84 -23.92
N GLY A 111 2.77 13.66 -25.02
CA GLY A 111 3.73 14.65 -25.53
C GLY A 111 4.83 15.03 -24.53
N SER A 112 5.04 14.19 -23.51
CA SER A 112 5.95 14.47 -22.41
C SER A 112 7.37 14.05 -22.74
N VAL A 113 8.33 14.73 -22.09
CA VAL A 113 9.74 14.37 -22.14
C VAL A 113 10.09 13.62 -20.87
N ILE A 114 10.65 12.42 -20.98
CA ILE A 114 11.28 11.72 -19.86
C ILE A 114 12.78 11.97 -19.94
N ARG A 115 13.36 12.49 -18.86
CA ARG A 115 14.81 12.63 -18.68
C ARG A 115 15.28 11.55 -17.72
N VAL A 116 16.24 10.75 -18.14
CA VAL A 116 16.89 9.73 -17.29
C VAL A 116 18.30 10.22 -16.99
N TYR A 117 18.54 10.57 -15.74
CA TYR A 117 19.83 11.00 -15.23
C TYR A 117 20.60 9.75 -14.79
N CYS A 118 21.84 9.64 -15.26
CA CYS A 118 22.70 8.51 -14.94
C CYS A 118 23.93 8.98 -14.16
N ASP A 119 24.45 8.11 -13.32
CA ASP A 119 25.78 8.30 -12.76
C ASP A 119 26.82 8.31 -13.89
N ASN A 120 27.77 9.23 -13.81
CA ASN A 120 28.80 9.42 -14.81
C ASN A 120 29.77 8.22 -14.86
N SER A 121 29.94 7.50 -13.76
CA SER A 121 30.93 6.42 -13.64
C SER A 121 30.51 5.13 -14.36
N ASP A 122 29.28 4.67 -14.16
CA ASP A 122 28.79 3.37 -14.61
C ASP A 122 27.58 3.47 -15.56
N GLN A 123 27.18 4.70 -15.90
CA GLN A 123 25.97 5.00 -16.68
C GLN A 123 24.69 4.43 -16.05
N LYS A 124 24.69 4.17 -14.74
CA LYS A 124 23.54 3.64 -14.00
C LYS A 124 22.51 4.74 -13.78
N PRO A 125 21.24 4.52 -14.13
CA PRO A 125 20.18 5.48 -13.84
C PRO A 125 20.09 5.75 -12.35
N ILE A 126 20.10 7.02 -11.96
CA ILE A 126 20.01 7.51 -10.56
C ILE A 126 18.74 8.32 -10.31
N ALA A 127 18.24 9.02 -11.32
CA ALA A 127 17.02 9.81 -11.23
C ALA A 127 16.27 9.85 -12.56
N ILE A 128 14.96 10.04 -12.49
CA ILE A 128 14.07 10.17 -13.65
C ILE A 128 13.19 11.39 -13.43
N ALA A 129 13.09 12.25 -14.44
CA ALA A 129 12.14 13.35 -14.48
C ALA A 129 11.15 13.14 -15.61
N GLN A 130 9.86 13.09 -15.31
CA GLN A 130 8.81 13.23 -16.31
C GLN A 130 8.43 14.69 -16.40
N GLN A 131 8.69 15.32 -17.54
CA GLN A 131 8.26 16.68 -17.84
C GLN A 131 6.86 16.66 -18.45
N ALA A 132 5.88 16.97 -17.60
CA ALA A 132 4.51 17.33 -17.98
C ALA A 132 4.21 18.76 -17.49
N THR A 133 2.94 19.16 -17.39
CA THR A 133 2.54 20.42 -16.74
C THR A 133 3.08 20.52 -15.30
N THR A 134 3.15 19.38 -14.61
CA THR A 134 3.92 19.20 -13.38
C THR A 134 5.08 18.24 -13.65
N THR A 135 6.29 18.62 -13.23
CA THR A 135 7.44 17.71 -13.32
C THR A 135 7.39 16.70 -12.17
N TYR A 136 7.42 15.42 -12.50
CA TYR A 136 7.51 14.34 -11.51
C TYR A 136 8.94 13.81 -11.44
N TRP A 137 9.50 13.80 -10.24
CA TRP A 137 10.83 13.29 -9.99
C TRP A 137 10.78 11.95 -9.28
N PHE A 138 11.63 11.03 -9.73
CA PHE A 138 11.84 9.74 -9.11
C PHE A 138 13.33 9.57 -8.90
N ARG A 139 13.72 9.12 -7.72
CA ARG A 139 15.10 8.76 -7.41
C ARG A 139 15.23 7.27 -7.17
N ARG A 140 16.38 6.71 -7.55
CA ARG A 140 16.70 5.31 -7.28
C ARG A 140 17.15 5.15 -5.83
N ASN A 141 16.76 4.05 -5.19
CA ASN A 141 17.27 3.72 -3.85
C ASN A 141 18.56 2.91 -3.94
N THR A 142 19.47 3.17 -3.01
CA THR A 142 20.76 2.47 -2.89
C THR A 142 20.63 1.04 -2.40
N SER A 143 19.68 0.79 -1.49
CA SER A 143 19.48 -0.50 -0.84
C SER A 143 18.75 -1.52 -1.71
N ASP A 144 18.10 -1.07 -2.79
CA ASP A 144 17.49 -1.94 -3.80
C ASP A 144 17.54 -1.23 -5.16
N GLU A 145 18.35 -1.79 -6.07
CA GLU A 145 18.54 -1.23 -7.40
C GLU A 145 17.27 -1.23 -8.25
N ASN A 146 16.22 -1.94 -7.86
CA ASN A 146 14.93 -1.98 -8.53
C ASN A 146 13.87 -1.15 -7.80
N ALA A 147 14.24 -0.35 -6.81
CA ALA A 147 13.31 0.49 -6.06
C ALA A 147 13.44 1.97 -6.44
N TRP A 148 12.33 2.59 -6.79
CA TRP A 148 12.25 4.03 -7.10
C TRP A 148 11.31 4.75 -6.14
N THR A 149 11.75 5.89 -5.63
CA THR A 149 10.98 6.74 -4.71
C THR A 149 10.61 8.04 -5.41
N ALA A 150 9.32 8.39 -5.40
CA ALA A 150 8.84 9.67 -5.90
C ALA A 150 9.22 10.81 -4.92
N VAL A 151 9.76 11.89 -5.45
CA VAL A 151 10.21 13.08 -4.70
C VAL A 151 9.63 14.35 -5.30
N ALA A 152 9.40 15.37 -4.47
CA ALA A 152 8.78 16.63 -4.93
C ALA A 152 9.74 17.51 -5.74
N THR A 153 11.05 17.44 -5.48
CA THR A 153 12.07 18.28 -6.10
C THR A 153 13.13 17.44 -6.81
N ALA A 154 13.91 18.09 -7.68
CA ALA A 154 15.02 17.43 -8.36
C ALA A 154 16.04 16.92 -7.33
N PRO A 155 16.35 15.61 -7.31
CA PRO A 155 17.40 15.10 -6.43
C PRO A 155 18.76 15.65 -6.86
N ASN A 156 19.68 15.84 -5.90
CA ASN A 156 21.06 16.18 -6.22
C ASN A 156 21.67 15.05 -7.07
N GLN A 157 22.02 15.38 -8.31
CA GLN A 157 22.46 14.43 -9.33
C GLN A 157 23.92 14.00 -9.16
N ALA A 158 24.68 14.67 -8.29
CA ALA A 158 26.10 14.41 -8.08
C ALA A 158 26.39 13.16 -7.22
N SER A 159 25.37 12.57 -6.59
CA SER A 159 25.56 11.38 -5.75
C SER A 159 24.76 10.19 -6.27
N SER A 160 25.48 9.15 -6.69
CA SER A 160 24.93 7.82 -6.97
C SER A 160 24.42 7.10 -5.72
N ALA A 161 24.68 7.65 -4.53
CA ALA A 161 24.33 7.07 -3.24
C ALA A 161 23.26 7.89 -2.50
N LEU A 162 22.00 7.83 -2.96
CA LEU A 162 20.88 8.40 -2.19
C LEU A 162 20.47 7.41 -1.09
N SER A 163 20.58 7.86 0.16
CA SER A 163 20.26 7.06 1.34
C SER A 163 18.80 6.61 1.35
N THR A 164 18.55 5.44 1.97
CA THR A 164 17.18 4.98 2.23
C THR A 164 16.46 6.04 3.06
N PRO A 165 15.29 6.56 2.61
CA PRO A 165 14.60 7.61 3.34
C PRO A 165 14.29 7.19 4.77
N SER A 166 14.55 8.08 5.73
CA SER A 166 14.08 7.97 7.11
C SER A 166 12.87 8.86 7.29
N VAL A 167 11.76 8.33 7.80
CA VAL A 167 10.50 9.09 7.92
C VAL A 167 9.87 8.88 9.30
N ASP A 168 9.39 9.98 9.88
CA ASP A 168 8.49 9.93 11.04
C ASP A 168 7.08 9.60 10.53
N LEU A 169 6.69 8.34 10.68
CA LEU A 169 5.49 7.80 10.05
C LEU A 169 4.26 8.05 10.92
N ASP A 170 3.46 9.06 10.58
CA ASP A 170 2.14 9.27 11.17
C ASP A 170 1.05 8.47 10.43
N LEU A 171 0.45 7.50 11.14
CA LEU A 171 -0.59 6.61 10.64
C LEU A 171 -1.99 7.24 10.57
N SER A 172 -2.15 8.50 10.98
CA SER A 172 -3.38 9.27 10.75
C SER A 172 -3.34 10.09 9.45
N LYS A 173 -2.16 10.29 8.87
CA LYS A 173 -1.98 11.08 7.64
C LYS A 173 -2.27 10.25 6.40
N MET A 174 -3.41 10.52 5.77
CA MET A 174 -3.82 9.85 4.54
C MET A 174 -3.38 10.54 3.25
N ASP A 175 -2.85 11.77 3.32
CA ASP A 175 -2.39 12.51 2.15
C ASP A 175 -1.07 11.95 1.56
N GLY A 176 -0.38 11.12 2.35
CA GLY A 176 0.84 10.43 1.95
C GLY A 176 2.06 11.35 1.82
N LYS A 177 2.05 12.53 2.45
CA LYS A 177 3.17 13.49 2.35
C LYS A 177 4.04 13.46 3.60
N TYR A 178 5.33 13.18 3.41
CA TYR A 178 6.31 13.09 4.50
C TYR A 178 7.58 13.84 4.14
N ASN A 179 8.22 14.47 5.12
CA ASN A 179 9.47 15.20 4.91
C ASN A 179 10.69 14.30 5.13
N PHE A 180 11.70 14.42 4.27
CA PHE A 180 13.00 13.78 4.41
C PHE A 180 14.11 14.70 3.88
N GLY A 181 15.04 15.10 4.74
CA GLY A 181 16.16 15.97 4.34
C GLY A 181 15.70 17.27 3.67
N GLY A 182 14.64 17.90 4.20
CA GLY A 182 14.04 19.12 3.64
C GLY A 182 13.23 18.92 2.34
N THR A 183 13.10 17.68 1.86
CA THR A 183 12.33 17.35 0.65
C THR A 183 11.06 16.58 1.01
N GLU A 184 9.93 16.93 0.39
CA GLU A 184 8.70 16.16 0.49
C GLU A 184 8.81 14.85 -0.33
N ILE A 185 8.59 13.73 0.33
CA ILE A 185 8.45 12.38 -0.22
C ILE A 185 6.97 12.02 -0.26
N LYS A 186 6.55 11.42 -1.37
CA LYS A 186 5.20 10.89 -1.54
C LYS A 186 5.15 9.41 -1.19
N MET A 187 4.55 9.11 -0.06
CA MET A 187 4.19 7.78 0.38
C MET A 187 2.79 7.41 -0.12
N ALA A 188 2.62 6.19 -0.60
CA ALA A 188 1.31 5.68 -0.96
C ALA A 188 0.61 5.14 0.28
N VAL A 189 -0.62 5.61 0.51
CA VAL A 189 -1.54 5.09 1.51
C VAL A 189 -2.65 4.35 0.79
N LEU A 190 -2.74 3.03 0.98
CA LEU A 190 -3.74 2.16 0.34
C LEU A 190 -4.75 1.67 1.37
N LEU A 191 -6.01 2.03 1.18
CA LEU A 191 -7.14 1.50 1.94
C LEU A 191 -7.59 0.15 1.35
N SER A 192 -7.87 -0.83 2.21
CA SER A 192 -8.50 -2.10 1.84
C SER A 192 -9.53 -2.51 2.89
N HIS A 193 -10.73 -2.89 2.44
CA HIS A 193 -11.72 -3.54 3.30
C HIS A 193 -11.36 -5.01 3.48
N ILE A 194 -11.32 -5.49 4.73
CA ILE A 194 -10.98 -6.88 5.06
C ILE A 194 -12.25 -7.72 5.28
N GLY A 195 -13.35 -7.10 5.70
CA GLY A 195 -14.60 -7.77 6.09
C GLY A 195 -15.02 -7.40 7.52
N ASP A 196 -16.30 -7.55 7.84
CA ASP A 196 -16.87 -7.36 9.19
C ASP A 196 -16.51 -6.02 9.86
N GLY A 197 -16.40 -4.98 9.05
CA GLY A 197 -16.04 -3.64 9.50
C GLY A 197 -14.54 -3.43 9.73
N TYR A 198 -13.67 -4.39 9.43
CA TYR A 198 -12.23 -4.20 9.50
C TYR A 198 -11.66 -3.56 8.22
N TYR A 199 -10.76 -2.60 8.42
CA TYR A 199 -10.07 -1.91 7.34
C TYR A 199 -8.56 -1.94 7.56
N ARG A 200 -7.81 -1.99 6.47
CA ARG A 200 -6.36 -1.91 6.44
C ARG A 200 -5.92 -0.63 5.72
N TYR A 201 -5.04 0.11 6.36
CA TYR A 201 -4.30 1.22 5.76
C TYR A 201 -2.84 0.80 5.58
N LEU A 202 -2.40 0.65 4.33
CA LEU A 202 -1.03 0.25 3.99
C LEU A 202 -0.23 1.46 3.51
N TYR A 203 0.82 1.78 4.25
CA TYR A 203 1.79 2.85 4.02
C TYR A 203 3.02 2.25 3.34
N SER A 204 3.39 2.74 2.15
CA SER A 204 4.57 2.25 1.43
C SER A 204 5.12 3.27 0.42
N LEU A 205 6.41 3.19 0.11
CA LEU A 205 6.99 3.91 -1.04
C LEU A 205 6.85 3.10 -2.34
N ARG A 206 5.70 2.42 -2.53
CA ARG A 206 5.37 1.63 -3.75
C ARG A 206 6.44 0.58 -4.11
N GLY A 207 6.98 -0.09 -3.11
CA GLY A 207 8.02 -1.12 -3.28
C GLY A 207 9.43 -0.64 -2.99
N ALA A 208 9.64 0.67 -2.82
CA ALA A 208 10.89 1.18 -2.28
C ALA A 208 10.97 1.00 -0.75
N PRO A 209 12.15 0.62 -0.22
CA PRO A 209 12.36 0.56 1.20
C PRO A 209 12.45 1.96 1.83
N PHE A 210 12.07 2.06 3.11
CA PHE A 210 12.26 3.25 3.95
C PHE A 210 12.55 2.83 5.39
N LYS A 211 13.19 3.69 6.17
CA LYS A 211 13.30 3.53 7.62
C LYS A 211 12.21 4.35 8.27
N ALA A 212 11.42 3.73 9.15
CA ALA A 212 10.57 4.50 10.06
C ALA A 212 11.43 4.88 11.26
N THR A 213 11.63 6.18 11.52
CA THR A 213 12.34 6.64 12.72
C THR A 213 11.44 6.59 13.93
N GLU A 214 10.18 6.97 13.73
CA GLU A 214 9.10 6.87 14.71
C GLU A 214 7.83 6.44 13.98
N ILE A 215 6.93 5.77 14.70
CA ILE A 215 5.55 5.53 14.23
C ILE A 215 4.62 6.30 15.17
N LYS A 216 3.84 7.21 14.61
CA LYS A 216 2.92 8.10 15.31
C LYS A 216 1.47 7.82 14.92
N HIS A 217 0.54 8.28 15.73
CA HIS A 217 -0.87 8.32 15.39
C HIS A 217 -1.58 9.53 16.00
N GLY A 218 -2.59 10.04 15.30
CA GLY A 218 -3.45 11.10 15.79
C GLY A 218 -2.70 12.43 15.88
N GLN A 219 -2.77 13.09 17.03
CA GLN A 219 -2.10 14.37 17.29
C GLN A 219 -0.59 14.24 17.51
N GLY A 220 0.08 13.33 16.78
CA GLY A 220 1.52 13.12 16.85
C GLY A 220 1.98 12.21 18.00
N THR A 221 1.09 11.47 18.64
CA THR A 221 1.44 10.54 19.72
C THR A 221 2.28 9.38 19.17
N THR A 222 3.51 9.24 19.65
CA THR A 222 4.39 8.13 19.30
C THR A 222 3.87 6.81 19.87
N LEU A 223 3.87 5.77 19.04
CA LEU A 223 3.49 4.42 19.41
C LEU A 223 4.69 3.70 20.03
N SER A 224 4.80 3.77 21.35
CA SER A 224 5.89 3.14 22.12
C SER A 224 5.88 1.61 22.02
N GLY A 225 7.06 0.98 22.11
CA GLY A 225 7.21 -0.48 22.10
C GLY A 225 7.41 -1.13 20.72
N ILE A 226 7.47 -0.31 19.66
CA ILE A 226 7.75 -0.77 18.29
C ILE A 226 9.19 -0.37 17.92
N ASP A 227 10.07 -1.36 17.77
CA ASP A 227 11.42 -1.12 17.25
C ASP A 227 11.42 -1.13 15.71
N THR A 228 11.69 0.03 15.13
CA THR A 228 11.86 0.23 13.67
C THR A 228 13.31 0.52 13.27
N SER A 229 14.23 0.57 14.23
CA SER A 229 15.59 1.09 14.03
C SER A 229 16.50 0.15 13.23
N THR A 230 16.22 -1.16 13.29
CA THR A 230 17.15 -2.19 12.83
C THR A 230 17.09 -2.44 11.32
N ASN A 231 15.91 -2.37 10.70
CA ASN A 231 15.73 -2.84 9.33
C ASN A 231 14.86 -1.89 8.50
N PRO A 232 15.26 -1.56 7.26
CA PRO A 232 14.36 -0.89 6.33
C PRO A 232 13.08 -1.70 6.11
N LEU A 233 11.98 -0.98 5.95
CA LEU A 233 10.63 -1.49 5.76
C LEU A 233 10.20 -1.28 4.31
N LEU A 234 9.46 -2.23 3.75
CA LEU A 234 8.75 -2.05 2.48
C LEU A 234 7.37 -1.42 2.70
N SER A 235 6.74 -1.75 3.83
CA SER A 235 5.42 -1.23 4.17
C SER A 235 5.13 -1.32 5.66
N VAL A 236 4.24 -0.45 6.11
CA VAL A 236 3.58 -0.53 7.41
C VAL A 236 2.08 -0.62 7.16
N SER A 237 1.41 -1.63 7.70
CA SER A 237 -0.05 -1.78 7.62
C SER A 237 -0.66 -1.56 9.01
N ALA A 238 -1.66 -0.69 9.10
CA ALA A 238 -2.45 -0.49 10.31
C ALA A 238 -3.88 -1.01 10.11
N TYR A 239 -4.37 -1.80 11.04
CA TYR A 239 -5.69 -2.42 11.00
C TYR A 239 -6.63 -1.79 12.03
N TYR A 240 -7.83 -1.45 11.58
CA TYR A 240 -8.83 -0.68 12.33
C TYR A 240 -10.18 -1.40 12.35
N LEU A 241 -10.95 -1.18 13.43
CA LEU A 241 -12.37 -1.44 13.44
C LEU A 241 -13.11 -0.17 12.98
N GLY A 242 -13.54 -0.14 11.73
CA GLY A 242 -14.12 1.01 11.05
C GLY A 242 -13.19 1.60 9.98
N ASP A 243 -13.76 2.45 9.14
CA ASP A 243 -13.12 2.98 7.93
C ASP A 243 -12.31 4.25 8.18
N SER A 244 -12.22 4.76 9.41
CA SER A 244 -11.47 5.98 9.72
C SER A 244 -10.13 5.67 10.38
N PRO A 245 -9.02 6.26 9.90
CA PRO A 245 -7.69 6.07 10.50
C PRO A 245 -7.56 6.74 11.87
N ASN A 246 -8.55 7.54 12.29
CA ASN A 246 -8.60 8.18 13.60
C ASN A 246 -9.20 7.29 14.68
N LEU A 247 -9.72 6.13 14.30
CA LEU A 247 -10.21 5.13 15.25
C LEU A 247 -9.05 4.40 15.91
N ASP A 248 -9.36 3.76 17.02
CA ASP A 248 -8.41 2.91 17.72
C ASP A 248 -7.95 1.74 16.85
N LYS A 249 -6.65 1.51 16.89
CA LYS A 249 -6.00 0.43 16.14
C LYS A 249 -6.08 -0.85 16.92
N LEU A 250 -6.30 -1.93 16.16
CA LEU A 250 -6.26 -3.30 16.67
C LEU A 250 -4.86 -3.90 16.55
N LEU A 251 -4.26 -3.77 15.37
CA LEU A 251 -3.05 -4.48 14.97
C LEU A 251 -2.19 -3.59 14.06
N LEU A 252 -0.88 -3.64 14.25
CA LEU A 252 0.10 -3.05 13.36
C LEU A 252 0.98 -4.15 12.75
N GLU A 253 1.28 -4.05 11.47
CA GLU A 253 2.13 -4.98 10.72
C GLU A 253 3.28 -4.21 10.06
N LEU A 254 4.52 -4.59 10.35
CA LEU A 254 5.73 -4.08 9.75
C LEU A 254 6.28 -5.14 8.81
N ARG A 255 6.43 -4.79 7.53
CA ARG A 255 7.02 -5.66 6.52
C ARG A 255 8.44 -5.22 6.21
N SER A 256 9.43 -6.02 6.60
CA SER A 256 10.85 -5.72 6.36
C SER A 256 11.24 -5.81 4.88
N GLN A 257 12.34 -5.15 4.52
CA GLN A 257 13.01 -5.28 3.23
C GLN A 257 13.33 -6.76 2.92
N GLY A 258 13.17 -7.15 1.66
CA GLY A 258 13.19 -8.56 1.23
C GLY A 258 11.83 -9.26 1.32
N GLY A 259 10.84 -8.65 2.00
CA GLY A 259 9.42 -8.97 1.91
C GLY A 259 9.01 -10.33 2.47
N LYS A 260 9.94 -11.03 3.12
CA LYS A 260 9.72 -12.35 3.73
C LYS A 260 9.38 -12.28 5.21
N ASN A 261 9.75 -11.19 5.89
CA ASN A 261 9.56 -11.05 7.33
C ASN A 261 8.44 -10.05 7.63
N TYR A 262 7.52 -10.48 8.48
CA TYR A 262 6.39 -9.72 8.98
C TYR A 262 6.46 -9.72 10.50
N ASN A 263 6.50 -8.53 11.08
CA ASN A 263 6.44 -8.30 12.51
C ASN A 263 5.10 -7.67 12.82
N TYR A 264 4.40 -8.21 13.81
CA TYR A 264 3.10 -7.68 14.23
C TYR A 264 3.22 -7.10 15.62
N PHE A 265 2.42 -6.08 15.90
CA PHE A 265 2.34 -5.45 17.20
C PHE A 265 0.88 -5.19 17.55
N TYR A 266 0.54 -5.35 18.82
CA TYR A 266 -0.81 -5.12 19.34
C TYR A 266 -0.74 -4.41 20.68
N ARG A 267 -1.89 -3.92 21.15
CA ARG A 267 -2.09 -3.45 22.52
C ARG A 267 -2.87 -4.49 23.32
N ASP A 268 -2.51 -4.71 24.57
CA ASP A 268 -3.22 -5.64 25.46
C ASP A 268 -4.64 -5.15 25.79
N LYS A 269 -4.85 -3.83 25.77
CA LYS A 269 -6.14 -3.16 25.96
C LYS A 269 -6.23 -1.93 25.06
N LYS A 270 -7.45 -1.44 24.79
CA LYS A 270 -7.71 -0.29 23.90
C LYS A 270 -6.80 0.90 24.16
N ASP A 271 -6.52 1.22 25.42
CA ASP A 271 -5.75 2.42 25.79
C ASP A 271 -4.39 2.09 26.41
N ALA A 272 -3.82 0.91 26.10
CA ALA A 272 -2.49 0.58 26.58
C ALA A 272 -1.45 1.58 26.00
N PRO A 273 -0.54 2.11 26.83
CA PRO A 273 0.44 3.10 26.39
C PRO A 273 1.55 2.51 25.51
N THR A 274 1.73 1.18 25.56
CA THR A 274 2.79 0.46 24.86
C THR A 274 2.21 -0.61 23.97
N TRP A 275 2.86 -0.79 22.83
CA TRP A 275 2.64 -1.88 21.90
C TRP A 275 3.57 -3.03 22.20
N SER A 276 3.03 -4.24 22.16
CA SER A 276 3.76 -5.48 22.42
C SER A 276 3.87 -6.29 21.11
N PRO A 277 4.97 -7.04 20.90
CA PRO A 277 5.07 -7.96 19.78
C PRO A 277 3.92 -8.97 19.78
N TYR A 278 3.28 -9.14 18.62
CA TYR A 278 2.20 -10.10 18.42
C TYR A 278 2.71 -11.32 17.66
N LEU A 279 2.73 -12.48 18.32
CA LEU A 279 3.24 -13.73 17.74
C LEU A 279 2.16 -14.57 17.02
N GLY A 280 0.88 -14.16 17.13
CA GLY A 280 -0.28 -14.90 16.60
C GLY A 280 -0.51 -16.26 17.28
N SER A 281 -1.57 -16.95 16.85
CA SER A 281 -1.97 -18.25 17.41
C SER A 281 -1.05 -19.44 17.09
N GLY A 282 0.14 -19.19 16.53
CA GLY A 282 1.16 -20.20 16.26
C GLY A 282 2.55 -19.89 16.82
N GLY A 283 2.71 -18.78 17.56
CA GLY A 283 3.98 -18.41 18.19
C GLY A 283 5.14 -18.11 17.23
N LYS A 284 4.85 -17.92 15.93
CA LYS A 284 5.88 -17.74 14.89
C LYS A 284 5.76 -16.37 14.24
N THR A 285 6.78 -15.54 14.39
CA THR A 285 6.98 -14.34 13.58
C THR A 285 7.36 -14.73 12.14
N GLY A 286 7.20 -13.79 11.21
CA GLY A 286 7.72 -13.94 9.84
C GLY A 286 6.75 -14.51 8.80
N LYS A 287 5.54 -14.97 9.14
CA LYS A 287 4.51 -15.31 8.14
C LYS A 287 3.50 -14.19 7.98
N GLN A 288 3.09 -13.93 6.74
CA GLN A 288 2.02 -12.98 6.47
C GLN A 288 0.67 -13.54 6.94
N LEU A 289 -0.08 -12.77 7.73
CA LEU A 289 -1.48 -13.05 8.04
C LEU A 289 -2.31 -12.57 6.85
N VAL A 290 -3.11 -13.48 6.28
CA VAL A 290 -3.93 -13.18 5.09
C VAL A 290 -5.27 -13.91 5.17
N GLY A 291 -6.31 -13.31 4.56
CA GLY A 291 -7.63 -13.94 4.49
C GLY A 291 -8.21 -14.28 5.86
N SER A 292 -8.66 -15.52 6.03
CA SER A 292 -9.35 -15.98 7.25
C SER A 292 -8.46 -16.02 8.50
N SER A 293 -7.15 -16.22 8.36
CA SER A 293 -6.24 -16.20 9.52
C SER A 293 -6.09 -14.80 10.08
N LEU A 294 -5.87 -13.80 9.22
CA LEU A 294 -5.85 -12.40 9.62
C LEU A 294 -7.15 -11.99 10.31
N LYS A 295 -8.29 -12.32 9.71
CA LYS A 295 -9.60 -12.00 10.28
C LYS A 295 -9.80 -12.61 11.66
N THR A 296 -9.47 -13.89 11.83
CA THR A 296 -9.57 -14.58 13.11
C THR A 296 -8.77 -13.88 14.21
N GLU A 297 -7.56 -13.39 13.90
CA GLU A 297 -6.76 -12.66 14.88
C GLU A 297 -7.31 -11.26 15.17
N LEU A 298 -7.84 -10.55 14.16
CA LEU A 298 -8.54 -9.27 14.37
C LEU A 298 -9.77 -9.44 15.26
N ASP A 299 -10.54 -10.51 15.08
CA ASP A 299 -11.72 -10.82 15.91
C ASP A 299 -11.34 -11.10 17.38
N LYS A 300 -10.21 -11.78 17.62
CA LYS A 300 -9.70 -11.98 18.99
C LYS A 300 -9.27 -10.66 19.61
N LEU A 301 -8.48 -9.86 18.89
CA LEU A 301 -8.01 -8.56 19.37
C LEU A 301 -9.17 -7.60 19.64
N LYS A 302 -10.21 -7.62 18.80
CA LYS A 302 -11.44 -6.86 19.02
C LYS A 302 -12.07 -7.24 20.36
N LYS A 303 -12.27 -8.53 20.64
CA LYS A 303 -12.86 -8.99 21.92
C LYS A 303 -12.02 -8.58 23.13
N THR A 304 -10.70 -8.59 23.01
CA THR A 304 -9.80 -8.22 24.10
C THR A 304 -9.76 -6.71 24.34
N GLN A 305 -9.67 -5.91 23.27
CA GLN A 305 -9.52 -4.46 23.39
C GLN A 305 -10.87 -3.76 23.55
N PHE A 306 -11.94 -4.33 23.01
CA PHE A 306 -13.30 -3.80 23.04
C PHE A 306 -14.25 -4.90 23.54
N PRO A 307 -14.13 -5.30 24.83
CA PRO A 307 -15.02 -6.30 25.39
C PRO A 307 -16.47 -5.80 25.28
N ASP A 308 -17.38 -6.70 24.97
CA ASP A 308 -18.81 -6.40 25.02
C ASP A 308 -19.16 -5.91 26.44
N PRO A 309 -20.03 -4.90 26.58
CA PRO A 309 -20.45 -4.46 27.90
C PRO A 309 -21.02 -5.67 28.66
N PRO A 310 -20.76 -5.78 29.98
CA PRO A 310 -21.38 -6.81 30.80
C PRO A 310 -22.89 -6.87 30.53
N PRO A 311 -23.49 -8.08 30.45
CA PRO A 311 -24.93 -8.23 30.17
C PRO A 311 -25.80 -7.39 31.12
N ASP A 312 -25.33 -7.22 32.35
CA ASP A 312 -26.01 -6.46 33.40
C ASP A 312 -26.08 -4.96 33.11
N ILE A 313 -25.15 -4.37 32.35
CA ILE A 313 -25.21 -2.94 32.01
C ILE A 313 -26.40 -2.65 31.08
N LEU A 314 -26.69 -3.55 30.13
CA LEU A 314 -27.87 -3.37 29.27
C LEU A 314 -29.15 -3.51 30.07
N GLN A 315 -29.19 -4.43 31.04
CA GLN A 315 -30.33 -4.56 31.94
C GLN A 315 -30.48 -3.32 32.82
N GLN A 316 -29.41 -2.82 33.43
CA GLN A 316 -29.41 -1.58 34.22
C GLN A 316 -29.84 -0.36 33.39
N ILE A 317 -29.42 -0.26 32.12
CA ILE A 317 -29.87 0.80 31.21
C ILE A 317 -31.36 0.66 30.89
N LEU A 318 -31.84 -0.55 30.60
CA LEU A 318 -33.26 -0.82 30.37
C LEU A 318 -34.08 -0.50 31.61
N ASP A 319 -33.62 -0.90 32.79
CA ASP A 319 -34.26 -0.63 34.07
C ASP A 319 -34.26 0.87 34.39
N PHE A 320 -33.20 1.59 34.05
CA PHE A 320 -33.15 3.06 34.15
C PHE A 320 -34.17 3.73 33.22
N LEU A 321 -34.21 3.34 31.94
CA LEU A 321 -35.17 3.88 30.99
C LEU A 321 -36.62 3.57 31.41
N ASN A 322 -36.88 2.35 31.88
CA ASN A 322 -38.19 1.94 32.36
C ASN A 322 -38.61 2.71 33.62
N SER A 323 -37.71 2.88 34.59
CA SER A 323 -37.98 3.64 35.83
C SER A 323 -38.11 5.16 35.63
N THR A 324 -37.54 5.69 34.54
CA THR A 324 -37.56 7.14 34.24
C THR A 324 -38.63 7.51 33.21
N SER A 325 -39.25 6.54 32.53
CA SER A 325 -40.30 6.73 31.52
C SER A 325 -41.50 7.54 32.02
N GLY A 326 -41.79 7.53 33.32
CA GLY A 326 -42.83 8.35 33.95
C GLY A 326 -42.43 9.79 34.31
N LYS A 327 -41.13 10.13 34.34
CA LYS A 327 -40.63 11.44 34.79
C LYS A 327 -40.24 12.39 33.65
N ILE A 328 -39.99 11.88 32.45
CA ILE A 328 -39.57 12.70 31.30
C ILE A 328 -40.77 13.37 30.60
N THR A 329 -41.98 12.82 30.79
CA THR A 329 -43.21 13.29 30.15
C THR A 329 -43.69 14.66 30.67
N GLU A 330 -43.24 15.11 31.84
CA GLU A 330 -43.69 16.38 32.43
C GLU A 330 -42.78 17.60 32.14
N GLY A 331 -41.60 17.40 31.53
CA GLY A 331 -40.61 18.48 31.36
C GLY A 331 -40.26 18.89 29.92
N VAL A 332 -40.64 18.10 28.90
CA VAL A 332 -40.21 18.32 27.51
C VAL A 332 -41.39 18.28 26.54
N THR A 333 -42.40 19.09 26.78
CA THR A 333 -43.55 19.27 25.87
C THR A 333 -43.22 20.16 24.65
N GLY A 334 -41.93 20.36 24.34
CA GLY A 334 -41.50 21.42 23.42
C GLY A 334 -40.88 21.01 22.07
N GLY A 335 -40.46 19.76 21.82
CA GLY A 335 -39.71 19.56 20.56
C GLY A 335 -39.16 18.19 20.19
N LEU A 336 -39.79 17.08 20.54
CA LEU A 336 -39.33 15.76 20.08
C LEU A 336 -40.49 14.83 19.64
N THR A 337 -41.39 15.33 18.80
CA THR A 337 -42.44 14.52 18.15
C THR A 337 -41.95 14.00 16.80
N THR A 338 -41.00 13.05 16.80
CA THR A 338 -40.98 11.96 15.79
C THR A 338 -40.01 10.87 16.21
N ALA A 339 -40.54 9.83 16.85
CA ALA A 339 -39.87 8.57 17.09
C ALA A 339 -39.75 7.78 15.76
N GLY A 340 -38.79 8.18 14.93
CA GLY A 340 -38.30 7.39 13.81
C GLY A 340 -37.02 6.69 14.23
N THR A 341 -37.06 5.35 14.31
CA THR A 341 -35.92 4.42 14.25
C THR A 341 -34.54 5.03 14.58
N LEU A 342 -34.02 4.74 15.78
CA LEU A 342 -32.63 5.01 16.15
C LEU A 342 -31.69 4.28 15.18
N GLY A 343 -31.37 4.93 14.07
CA GLY A 343 -30.34 4.49 13.14
C GLY A 343 -28.99 4.48 13.83
N TYR A 344 -28.03 3.81 13.18
CA TYR A 344 -26.62 3.62 13.54
C TYR A 344 -25.85 4.89 14.04
N GLY A 345 -26.44 6.07 14.12
CA GLY A 345 -25.87 7.24 14.80
C GLY A 345 -26.11 7.28 16.32
N GLY A 346 -27.19 6.66 16.82
CA GLY A 346 -27.59 6.75 18.23
C GLY A 346 -26.56 6.17 19.19
N TYR A 347 -26.01 4.98 18.87
CA TYR A 347 -25.06 4.30 19.75
C TYR A 347 -23.77 5.12 20.00
N LYS A 348 -23.36 5.98 19.06
CA LYS A 348 -22.19 6.87 19.25
C LYS A 348 -22.46 7.95 20.30
N LEU A 349 -23.68 8.48 20.36
CA LEU A 349 -24.08 9.43 21.40
C LEU A 349 -24.16 8.72 22.77
N PHE A 350 -24.68 7.49 22.81
CA PHE A 350 -24.79 6.68 24.03
C PHE A 350 -23.44 6.26 24.61
N ILE A 351 -22.48 5.80 23.78
CA ILE A 351 -21.13 5.45 24.25
C ILE A 351 -20.39 6.69 24.77
N SER A 352 -20.60 7.86 24.15
CA SER A 352 -20.03 9.12 24.63
C SER A 352 -20.64 9.61 25.95
N LEU A 353 -21.87 9.22 26.26
CA LEU A 353 -22.53 9.55 27.52
C LEU A 353 -22.09 8.60 28.65
N ALA A 354 -22.02 7.29 28.36
CA ALA A 354 -21.63 6.26 29.33
C ALA A 354 -20.14 6.28 29.73
N THR A 355 -19.29 7.01 28.99
CA THR A 355 -17.87 7.23 29.35
C THR A 355 -17.64 8.52 30.14
N ARG A 356 -18.69 9.34 30.35
CA ARG A 356 -18.65 10.58 31.14
C ARG A 356 -19.35 10.47 32.49
N LEU A 357 -20.08 9.38 32.72
CA LEU A 357 -20.55 8.92 34.03
C LEU A 357 -19.52 7.91 34.56
#